data_AF-W7Z7L3-F1
#
_entry.id   AF-W7Z7L3-F1
#
_cell.length_a   1.000
_cell.length_b   1.000
_cell.length_c   1.000
_cell.angle_alpha   90.00
_cell.angle_beta   90.00
_cell.angle_gamma   90.00
#
_symmetry.space_group_name_H-M   'P 1'
#
loop_
_entity.id
_entity.type
_entity.pdbx_description
1 polymer ?
#
loop_
_entity_poly.entity_id
_entity_poly.type
_entity_poly.pdbx_seq_one_letter_code
_entity_poly.pdbx_strand_id
1 'polypeptide(L)'
;MKEVVKFWRYYIPSVDGVEGWGVFLLDSTGMFAAVTDYGNFAYMWPIKHTGCDDFREFFKHRDAYYVLGKCAPSNGQEYQGERTEEELRKTILRMRREDTFTEEDARKEWDLLNEVDLEYREGFHEWYQGTEFIDAHEHMVFDYTVSERAFADILFPKFCEAVANELKSELVEAVSQS
;
A
#
# COMPACT_ATOMS: atom_id res chain seq x y z
N MET A 1 2.28 17.59 35.71
CA MET A 1 2.92 18.43 34.68
C MET A 1 2.30 18.06 33.35
N LYS A 2 1.94 19.01 32.49
CA LYS A 2 1.56 18.68 31.11
C LYS A 2 2.83 18.26 30.38
N GLU A 3 2.87 17.06 29.82
CA GLU A 3 3.94 16.68 28.91
C GLU A 3 3.94 17.66 27.72
N VAL A 4 5.11 18.19 27.40
CA VAL A 4 5.29 19.07 26.24
C VAL A 4 5.37 18.18 25.02
N VAL A 5 4.36 18.25 24.15
CA VAL A 5 4.34 17.53 22.87
C VAL A 5 5.19 18.30 21.86
N LYS A 6 6.18 17.63 21.26
CA LYS A 6 6.97 18.16 20.15
C LYS A 6 6.30 17.81 18.83
N PHE A 7 6.46 18.68 17.83
CA PHE A 7 5.91 18.49 16.49
C PHE A 7 7.01 18.65 15.45
N TRP A 8 6.95 17.83 14.41
CA TRP A 8 7.83 17.90 13.25
C TRP A 8 7.00 17.96 11.98
N ARG A 9 7.47 18.76 11.01
CA ARG A 9 6.81 18.93 9.72
C ARG A 9 7.85 18.78 8.61
N TYR A 10 7.57 17.88 7.68
CA TYR A 10 8.39 17.68 6.49
C TYR A 10 7.57 18.04 5.26
N TYR A 11 8.14 18.83 4.37
CA TYR A 11 7.58 19.07 3.06
C TYR A 11 8.50 18.42 2.03
N ILE A 12 7.95 17.45 1.29
CA ILE A 12 8.62 16.77 0.19
C ILE A 12 8.06 17.36 -1.11
N PRO A 13 8.85 18.15 -1.85
CA PRO A 13 8.39 18.75 -3.10
C PRO A 13 8.31 17.71 -4.22
N SER A 14 7.52 18.03 -5.23
CA SER A 14 7.53 17.29 -6.50
C SER A 14 8.90 17.43 -7.18
N VAL A 15 9.39 16.35 -7.78
CA VAL A 15 10.57 16.38 -8.65
C VAL A 15 10.10 16.58 -10.08
N ASP A 16 10.64 17.61 -10.73
CA ASP A 16 10.35 18.02 -12.11
C ASP A 16 8.87 18.25 -12.44
N GLY A 17 8.01 18.41 -11.41
CA GLY A 17 6.56 18.58 -11.57
C GLY A 17 5.83 17.29 -11.96
N VAL A 18 6.51 16.13 -11.95
CA VAL A 18 5.97 14.84 -12.39
C VAL A 18 5.92 13.84 -11.24
N GLU A 19 6.93 13.82 -10.37
CA GLU A 19 6.95 12.92 -9.20
C GLU A 19 6.18 13.55 -8.03
N GLY A 20 5.47 12.74 -7.23
CA GLY A 20 4.51 13.27 -6.27
C GLY A 20 5.08 14.12 -5.13
N TRP A 21 4.21 14.86 -4.46
CA TRP A 21 4.54 15.74 -3.33
C TRP A 21 3.78 15.35 -2.04
N GLY A 22 4.32 15.74 -0.89
CA GLY A 22 3.66 15.50 0.39
C GLY A 22 4.04 16.47 1.50
N VAL A 23 3.09 16.70 2.41
CA VAL A 23 3.32 17.32 3.71
C VAL A 23 3.11 16.27 4.78
N PHE A 24 4.15 15.98 5.55
CA PHE A 24 4.16 15.00 6.63
C PHE A 24 4.23 15.72 7.98
N LEU A 25 3.42 15.27 8.93
CA LEU A 25 3.33 15.76 10.29
C LEU A 25 3.56 14.60 11.25
N LEU A 26 4.50 14.79 12.17
CA LEU A 26 4.79 13.87 13.26
C LEU A 26 4.65 14.61 14.59
N ASP A 27 4.30 13.88 15.64
CA ASP A 27 4.45 14.40 17.01
C ASP A 27 5.11 13.39 17.95
N SER A 28 5.57 13.87 19.10
CA SER A 28 6.29 13.05 20.09
C SER A 28 5.40 12.02 20.80
N THR A 29 4.08 12.03 20.56
CA THR A 29 3.15 11.01 21.10
C THR A 29 3.05 9.79 20.18
N GLY A 30 3.55 9.90 18.95
CA GLY A 30 3.47 8.87 17.93
C GLY A 30 2.38 9.10 16.89
N MET A 31 1.86 10.32 16.78
CA MET A 31 0.95 10.69 15.70
C MET A 31 1.74 10.83 14.39
N PHE A 32 1.18 10.27 13.33
CA PHE A 32 1.61 10.46 11.96
C PHE A 32 0.42 10.91 11.12
N ALA A 33 0.63 11.95 10.31
CA ALA A 33 -0.29 12.32 9.24
C ALA A 33 0.49 12.78 8.00
N ALA A 34 -0.02 12.45 6.82
CA ALA A 34 0.50 12.89 5.54
C ALA A 34 -0.64 13.34 4.63
N VAL A 35 -0.48 14.52 4.04
CA VAL A 35 -1.33 15.04 2.95
C VAL A 35 -0.48 15.04 1.70
N THR A 36 -0.88 14.26 0.71
CA THR A 36 -0.08 14.02 -0.51
C THR A 36 -0.98 14.05 -1.75
N ASP A 37 -0.40 14.17 -2.93
CA ASP A 37 -1.13 13.98 -4.20
C ASP A 37 -1.52 12.52 -4.47
N TYR A 38 -0.97 11.58 -3.73
CA TYR A 38 -1.36 10.17 -3.75
C TYR A 38 -2.45 9.80 -2.74
N GLY A 39 -2.90 10.76 -1.92
CA GLY A 39 -3.92 10.55 -0.89
C GLY A 39 -3.52 11.11 0.47
N ASN A 40 -4.41 10.89 1.43
CA ASN A 40 -4.23 11.33 2.80
C ASN A 40 -4.10 10.12 3.71
N PHE A 41 -3.08 10.13 4.56
CA PHE A 41 -2.71 8.99 5.39
C PHE A 41 -2.57 9.48 6.82
N ALA A 42 -3.22 8.82 7.77
CA ALA A 42 -3.04 9.15 9.18
C ALA A 42 -3.15 7.90 10.05
N TYR A 43 -2.28 7.81 11.05
CA TYR A 43 -2.34 6.77 12.06
C TYR A 43 -1.60 7.21 13.31
N MET A 44 -1.95 6.63 14.46
CA MET A 44 -1.26 6.86 15.72
C MET A 44 -0.59 5.56 16.16
N TRP A 45 0.73 5.55 16.20
CA TRP A 45 1.52 4.51 16.85
C TRP A 45 1.94 5.01 18.22
N PRO A 46 1.24 4.68 19.33
CA PRO A 46 1.59 5.22 20.63
C PRO A 46 3.08 4.98 20.92
N ILE A 47 3.83 6.04 21.23
CA ILE A 47 5.30 5.99 21.31
C ILE A 47 5.82 4.84 22.18
N LYS A 48 5.14 4.55 23.29
CA LYS A 48 5.39 3.42 24.22
C LYS A 48 5.40 2.03 23.57
N HIS A 49 4.85 1.87 22.37
CA HIS A 49 4.79 0.62 21.62
C HIS A 49 5.75 0.56 20.43
N THR A 50 6.47 1.65 20.16
CA THR A 50 7.39 1.74 19.02
C THR A 50 8.79 1.25 19.34
N GLY A 51 9.17 1.26 20.63
CA GLY A 51 10.54 0.99 21.07
C GLY A 51 11.53 2.13 20.79
N CYS A 52 11.02 3.30 20.39
CA CYS A 52 11.81 4.50 20.11
C CYS A 52 11.55 5.57 21.18
N ASP A 53 12.58 6.33 21.55
CA ASP A 53 12.46 7.50 22.44
C ASP A 53 12.10 8.76 21.64
N ASP A 54 12.50 8.82 20.36
CA ASP A 54 12.09 9.83 19.40
C ASP A 54 11.29 9.17 18.27
N PHE A 55 10.05 9.61 18.05
CA PHE A 55 9.16 9.01 17.06
C PHE A 55 9.71 9.06 15.64
N ARG A 56 10.57 10.04 15.31
CA ARG A 56 11.23 10.14 14.00
C ARG A 56 12.09 8.92 13.69
N GLU A 57 12.71 8.31 14.70
CA GLU A 57 13.53 7.09 14.52
C GLU A 57 12.70 5.92 13.99
N PHE A 58 11.38 5.93 14.26
CA PHE A 58 10.47 4.96 13.69
C PHE A 58 10.59 4.94 12.17
N PHE A 59 10.81 6.05 11.49
CA PHE A 59 10.80 6.13 10.03
C PHE A 59 12.16 5.90 9.35
N LYS A 60 13.24 5.71 10.10
CA LYS A 60 14.60 5.62 9.53
C LYS A 60 14.78 4.43 8.57
N HIS A 61 14.06 3.32 8.79
CA HIS A 61 14.22 2.07 8.03
C HIS A 61 12.91 1.24 7.94
N ARG A 62 11.75 1.89 7.89
CA ARG A 62 10.47 1.15 7.86
C ARG A 62 9.96 0.92 6.46
N ASP A 63 9.34 -0.24 6.31
CA ASP A 63 8.63 -0.66 5.12
C ASP A 63 7.40 0.24 4.90
N ALA A 64 7.35 0.88 3.75
CA ALA A 64 6.24 1.74 3.36
C ALA A 64 4.91 0.98 3.32
N TYR A 65 4.93 -0.30 2.95
CA TYR A 65 3.74 -1.14 2.90
C TYR A 65 3.23 -1.54 4.28
N TYR A 66 4.12 -1.65 5.28
CA TYR A 66 3.70 -1.76 6.67
C TYR A 66 2.95 -0.50 7.13
N VAL A 67 3.43 0.69 6.74
CA VAL A 67 2.77 1.96 7.06
C VAL A 67 1.41 2.05 6.36
N LEU A 68 1.36 1.75 5.06
CA LEU A 68 0.10 1.68 4.31
C LEU A 68 -0.90 0.74 4.96
N GLY A 69 -0.49 -0.44 5.41
CA GLY A 69 -1.39 -1.39 6.11
C GLY A 69 -1.94 -0.88 7.45
N LYS A 70 -1.58 0.33 7.88
CA LYS A 70 -2.17 1.02 9.05
C LYS A 70 -2.97 2.26 8.69
N CYS A 71 -2.57 2.99 7.64
CA CYS A 71 -3.11 4.31 7.35
C CYS A 71 -3.75 4.45 5.97
N ALA A 72 -3.57 3.48 5.06
CA ALA A 72 -4.12 3.50 3.72
C ALA A 72 -5.64 3.28 3.78
N PRO A 73 -6.45 4.11 3.10
CA PRO A 73 -7.90 3.91 3.04
C PRO A 73 -8.30 2.54 2.49
N SER A 74 -7.59 2.01 1.49
CA SER A 74 -7.88 0.67 0.95
C SER A 74 -7.51 -0.45 1.91
N ASN A 75 -6.57 -0.21 2.83
CA ASN A 75 -5.93 -1.22 3.66
C ASN A 75 -5.41 -2.43 2.85
N GLY A 76 -5.00 -2.21 1.59
CA GLY A 76 -4.56 -3.27 0.68
C GLY A 76 -5.68 -4.23 0.28
N GLN A 77 -6.94 -3.78 0.36
CA GLN A 77 -8.14 -4.55 0.03
C GLN A 77 -8.87 -3.96 -1.19
N GLU A 78 -8.17 -3.19 -2.03
CA GLU A 78 -8.73 -2.72 -3.29
C GLU A 78 -8.73 -3.86 -4.30
N TYR A 79 -9.91 -4.15 -4.85
CA TYR A 79 -10.06 -5.15 -5.89
C TYR A 79 -9.27 -4.77 -7.14
N GLN A 80 -8.47 -5.70 -7.66
CA GLN A 80 -7.64 -5.49 -8.85
C GLN A 80 -8.23 -6.27 -10.02
N GLY A 81 -9.10 -5.64 -10.82
CA GLY A 81 -9.83 -6.30 -11.90
C GLY A 81 -8.94 -6.95 -12.95
N GLU A 82 -8.07 -6.15 -13.60
CA GLU A 82 -7.10 -6.65 -14.60
C GLU A 82 -6.25 -7.82 -14.06
N ARG A 83 -5.74 -7.71 -12.83
CA ARG A 83 -4.93 -8.77 -12.21
C ARG A 83 -5.74 -10.01 -11.85
N THR A 84 -7.00 -9.83 -11.47
CA THR A 84 -7.93 -10.94 -11.22
C THR A 84 -8.21 -11.68 -12.51
N GLU A 85 -8.48 -10.97 -13.61
CA GLU A 85 -8.64 -11.59 -14.93
C GLU A 85 -7.39 -12.37 -15.35
N GLU A 86 -6.20 -11.78 -15.19
CA GLU A 86 -4.94 -12.47 -15.48
C GLU A 86 -4.78 -13.76 -14.66
N GLU A 87 -5.08 -13.73 -13.35
CA GLU A 87 -4.96 -14.89 -12.48
C GLU A 87 -5.96 -15.99 -12.84
N LEU A 88 -7.20 -15.61 -13.17
CA LEU A 88 -8.22 -16.54 -13.64
C LEU A 88 -7.80 -17.21 -14.95
N ARG A 89 -7.34 -16.43 -15.94
CA ARG A 89 -6.84 -16.97 -17.22
C ARG A 89 -5.64 -17.90 -17.02
N LYS A 90 -4.68 -17.53 -16.15
CA LYS A 90 -3.55 -18.39 -15.79
C LYS A 90 -4.02 -19.67 -15.12
N THR A 91 -5.02 -19.59 -14.25
CA THR A 91 -5.57 -20.75 -13.55
C THR A 91 -6.28 -21.71 -14.49
N ILE A 92 -7.10 -21.22 -15.44
CA ILE A 92 -7.72 -22.08 -16.46
C ILE A 92 -6.65 -22.86 -17.24
N LEU A 93 -5.61 -22.18 -17.70
CA LEU A 93 -4.52 -22.82 -18.44
C LEU A 93 -3.75 -23.84 -17.58
N ARG A 94 -3.52 -23.54 -16.30
CA ARG A 94 -2.91 -24.45 -15.33
C ARG A 94 -3.76 -25.70 -15.13
N MET A 95 -5.05 -25.54 -14.83
CA MET A 95 -6.00 -26.64 -14.64
C MET A 95 -6.12 -27.52 -15.89
N ARG A 96 -6.08 -26.93 -17.09
CA ARG A 96 -6.06 -27.69 -18.35
C ARG A 96 -4.78 -28.50 -18.50
N ARG A 97 -3.62 -27.91 -18.18
CA ARG A 97 -2.30 -28.57 -18.25
C ARG A 97 -2.15 -29.71 -17.25
N GLU A 98 -2.83 -29.60 -16.11
CA GLU A 98 -2.84 -30.59 -15.03
C GLU A 98 -3.94 -31.66 -15.21
N ASP A 99 -4.67 -31.63 -16.34
CA ASP A 99 -5.80 -32.51 -16.66
C ASP A 99 -6.94 -32.46 -15.61
N THR A 100 -6.98 -31.40 -14.79
CA THR A 100 -8.11 -31.08 -13.90
C THR A 100 -9.32 -30.62 -14.71
N PHE A 101 -9.07 -29.90 -15.81
CA PHE A 101 -10.08 -29.50 -16.80
C PHE A 101 -9.88 -30.25 -18.11
N THR A 102 -10.99 -30.63 -18.73
CA THR A 102 -11.00 -31.02 -20.14
C THR A 102 -10.84 -29.77 -21.03
N GLU A 103 -10.65 -29.99 -22.34
CA GLU A 103 -10.64 -28.87 -23.29
C GLU A 103 -11.98 -28.14 -23.34
N GLU A 104 -13.09 -28.88 -23.18
CA GLU A 104 -14.43 -28.32 -23.20
C GLU A 104 -14.68 -27.45 -21.95
N ASP A 105 -14.29 -27.94 -20.77
CA ASP A 105 -14.41 -27.19 -19.50
C ASP A 105 -13.58 -25.91 -19.56
N ALA A 106 -12.31 -26.03 -19.99
CA ALA A 106 -11.42 -24.88 -20.10
C ALA A 106 -11.96 -23.84 -21.10
N ARG A 107 -12.57 -24.28 -22.20
CA ARG A 107 -13.18 -23.38 -23.18
C ARG A 107 -14.41 -22.68 -22.61
N LYS A 108 -15.30 -23.42 -21.94
CA LYS A 108 -16.49 -22.86 -21.29
C LYS A 108 -16.13 -21.75 -20.30
N GLU A 109 -15.15 -22.00 -19.44
CA GLU A 109 -14.68 -21.00 -18.47
C GLU A 109 -14.01 -19.81 -19.15
N TRP A 110 -13.24 -20.06 -20.20
CA TRP A 110 -12.59 -19.00 -20.96
C TRP A 110 -13.60 -18.09 -21.68
N ASP A 111 -14.65 -18.68 -22.25
CA ASP A 111 -15.73 -17.94 -22.91
C ASP A 111 -16.54 -17.14 -21.89
N LEU A 112 -16.86 -17.72 -20.72
CA LEU A 112 -17.53 -17.01 -19.62
C LEU A 112 -16.75 -15.77 -19.16
N LEU A 113 -15.42 -15.85 -19.05
CA LEU A 113 -14.59 -14.69 -18.73
C LEU A 113 -14.68 -13.58 -19.77
N ASN A 114 -14.89 -13.90 -21.05
CA ASN A 114 -15.00 -12.91 -22.11
C ASN A 114 -16.39 -12.23 -22.15
N GLU A 115 -17.38 -12.78 -21.43
CA GLU A 115 -18.74 -12.25 -21.39
C GLU A 115 -18.97 -11.26 -20.23
N VAL A 116 -18.06 -11.21 -19.25
CA VAL A 116 -18.15 -10.34 -18.07
C VAL A 116 -17.09 -9.24 -18.07
N ASP A 117 -17.38 -8.14 -17.37
CA ASP A 117 -16.41 -7.06 -17.15
C ASP A 117 -15.74 -7.20 -15.79
N LEU A 118 -14.56 -7.85 -15.77
CA LEU A 118 -13.81 -8.09 -14.54
C LEU A 118 -13.09 -6.87 -13.97
N GLU A 119 -13.13 -5.71 -14.63
CA GLU A 119 -12.58 -4.47 -14.09
C GLU A 119 -13.23 -4.13 -12.74
N TYR A 120 -14.51 -4.48 -12.58
CA TYR A 120 -15.28 -4.26 -11.37
C TYR A 120 -15.61 -5.56 -10.66
N ARG A 121 -15.83 -5.47 -9.34
CA ARG A 121 -16.14 -6.63 -8.49
C ARG A 121 -17.47 -7.28 -8.87
N GLU A 122 -18.39 -6.50 -9.42
CA GLU A 122 -19.69 -6.95 -9.91
C GLU A 122 -19.53 -7.96 -11.06
N GLY A 123 -18.64 -7.71 -12.03
CA GLY A 123 -18.39 -8.66 -13.10
C GLY A 123 -17.72 -9.95 -12.59
N PHE A 124 -16.88 -9.87 -11.57
CA PHE A 124 -16.39 -11.07 -10.88
C PHE A 124 -17.54 -11.86 -10.26
N HIS A 125 -18.50 -11.18 -9.63
CA HIS A 125 -19.67 -11.86 -9.07
C HIS A 125 -20.53 -12.52 -10.14
N GLU A 126 -20.72 -11.88 -11.30
CA GLU A 126 -21.42 -12.46 -12.45
C GLU A 126 -20.72 -13.72 -12.97
N TRP A 127 -19.41 -13.67 -13.15
CA TRP A 127 -18.61 -14.85 -13.51
C TRP A 127 -18.72 -15.96 -12.45
N TYR A 128 -18.62 -15.60 -11.17
CA TYR A 128 -18.70 -16.53 -10.05
C TYR A 128 -20.04 -17.31 -9.99
N GLN A 129 -21.14 -16.74 -10.49
CA GLN A 129 -22.42 -17.46 -10.56
C GLN A 129 -22.46 -18.52 -11.68
N GLY A 130 -21.64 -18.38 -12.71
CA GLY A 130 -21.63 -19.26 -13.89
C GLY A 130 -20.49 -20.27 -13.93
N THR A 131 -19.44 -20.06 -13.13
CA THR A 131 -18.22 -20.87 -13.14
C THR A 131 -18.38 -22.21 -12.41
N GLU A 132 -17.63 -23.21 -12.86
CA GLU A 132 -17.45 -24.50 -12.19
C GLU A 132 -16.14 -24.56 -11.38
N PHE A 133 -15.43 -23.44 -11.24
CA PHE A 133 -14.25 -23.35 -10.40
C PHE A 133 -14.57 -23.68 -8.94
N ILE A 134 -13.90 -24.71 -8.42
CA ILE A 134 -13.84 -24.95 -6.99
C ILE A 134 -13.01 -23.81 -6.36
N ASP A 135 -13.50 -23.26 -5.24
CA ASP A 135 -12.85 -22.17 -4.52
C ASP A 135 -12.61 -20.92 -5.37
N ALA A 136 -13.46 -20.67 -6.37
CA ALA A 136 -13.39 -19.54 -7.30
C ALA A 136 -13.12 -18.18 -6.62
N HIS A 137 -13.66 -17.97 -5.42
CA HIS A 137 -13.49 -16.75 -4.61
C HIS A 137 -12.04 -16.47 -4.20
N GLU A 138 -11.17 -17.49 -4.13
CA GLU A 138 -9.75 -17.34 -3.79
C GLU A 138 -8.93 -16.68 -4.91
N HIS A 139 -9.48 -16.63 -6.13
CA HIS A 139 -8.81 -16.02 -7.28
C HIS A 139 -9.01 -14.51 -7.40
N MET A 140 -9.82 -13.89 -6.53
CA MET A 140 -9.88 -12.43 -6.45
C MET A 140 -8.53 -11.89 -5.98
N VAL A 141 -7.95 -10.98 -6.75
CA VAL A 141 -6.72 -10.29 -6.38
C VAL A 141 -7.09 -8.97 -5.71
N PHE A 142 -6.61 -8.80 -4.49
CA PHE A 142 -6.68 -7.56 -3.75
C PHE A 142 -5.28 -6.98 -3.55
N ASP A 143 -5.17 -5.66 -3.67
CA ASP A 143 -3.93 -4.94 -3.41
C ASP A 143 -4.22 -3.49 -3.00
N TYR A 144 -3.19 -2.68 -2.84
CA TYR A 144 -3.28 -1.24 -2.75
C TYR A 144 -3.63 -0.61 -4.09
N THR A 145 -4.23 0.58 -4.07
CA THR A 145 -4.46 1.38 -5.27
C THR A 145 -3.15 1.80 -5.94
N VAL A 146 -3.20 2.19 -7.22
CA VAL A 146 -2.04 2.75 -7.93
C VAL A 146 -1.43 3.94 -7.17
N SER A 147 -2.28 4.81 -6.62
CA SER A 147 -1.83 5.97 -5.85
C SER A 147 -1.14 5.57 -4.54
N GLU A 148 -1.70 4.63 -3.79
CA GLU A 148 -1.07 4.13 -2.56
C GLU A 148 0.27 3.46 -2.84
N ARG A 149 0.39 2.67 -3.91
CA ARG A 149 1.69 2.11 -4.34
C ARG A 149 2.68 3.22 -4.71
N ALA A 150 2.24 4.23 -5.45
CA ALA A 150 3.09 5.38 -5.78
C ALA A 150 3.55 6.16 -4.53
N PHE A 151 2.68 6.30 -3.51
CA PHE A 151 3.08 6.82 -2.21
C PHE A 151 4.21 5.98 -1.59
N ALA A 152 4.05 4.66 -1.55
CA ALA A 152 5.03 3.76 -0.94
C ALA A 152 6.37 3.71 -1.68
N ASP A 153 6.33 3.66 -3.00
CA ASP A 153 7.52 3.42 -3.83
C ASP A 153 8.28 4.70 -4.16
N ILE A 154 7.60 5.85 -4.23
CA ILE A 154 8.18 7.10 -4.72
C ILE A 154 8.31 8.13 -3.60
N LEU A 155 7.23 8.41 -2.87
CA LEU A 155 7.18 9.56 -1.97
C LEU A 155 7.68 9.23 -0.56
N PHE A 156 7.28 8.10 -0.01
CA PHE A 156 7.63 7.69 1.34
C PHE A 156 9.15 7.53 1.56
N PRO A 157 9.94 6.97 0.62
CA PRO A 157 11.39 6.87 0.78
C PRO A 157 12.06 8.25 0.91
N LYS A 158 11.61 9.25 0.16
CA LYS A 158 12.11 10.63 0.23
C LYS A 158 11.80 11.28 1.58
N PHE A 159 10.63 11.01 2.13
CA PHE A 159 10.28 11.41 3.49
C PHE A 159 11.19 10.76 4.53
N CYS A 160 11.40 9.45 4.46
CA CYS A 160 12.32 8.73 5.34
C CYS A 160 13.75 9.29 5.29
N GLU A 161 14.22 9.65 4.09
CA GLU A 161 15.53 10.30 3.91
C GLU A 161 15.58 11.68 4.59
N ALA A 162 14.55 12.51 4.42
CA ALA A 162 14.48 13.82 5.06
C ALA A 162 14.54 13.71 6.60
N VAL A 163 13.80 12.75 7.18
CA VAL A 163 13.82 12.45 8.61
C VAL A 163 15.22 12.00 9.06
N ALA A 164 15.84 11.08 8.32
CA ALA A 164 17.16 10.57 8.66
C ALA A 164 18.24 11.67 8.62
N ASN A 165 18.15 12.59 7.65
CA ASN A 165 19.08 13.72 7.51
C ASN A 165 18.92 14.75 8.63
N GLU A 166 17.70 15.05 9.06
CA GLU A 166 17.45 15.93 10.21
C GLU A 166 18.03 15.33 11.49
N LEU A 167 17.71 14.07 11.80
CA LEU A 167 18.23 13.36 12.98
C LEU A 167 19.77 13.33 13.00
N LYS A 168 20.40 13.10 11.84
CA LYS A 168 21.86 13.13 11.72
C LYS A 168 22.43 14.53 11.98
N SER A 169 21.77 15.57 11.50
CA SER A 169 22.23 16.95 11.67
C SER A 169 22.16 17.37 13.14
N GLU A 170 21.05 17.06 13.82
CA GLU A 170 20.90 17.31 15.26
C GLU A 170 21.96 16.57 16.10
N LEU A 171 22.30 15.33 15.72
CA LEU A 171 23.36 14.57 16.40
C LEU A 171 24.74 15.23 16.25
N VAL A 172 25.07 15.72 15.06
CA VAL A 172 26.34 16.43 14.80
C VAL A 172 26.40 17.73 15.60
N GLU A 173 25.30 18.47 15.68
CA GLU A 173 25.21 19.69 16.49
C GLU A 173 25.36 19.39 17.97
N ALA A 174 24.73 18.34 18.49
CA ALA A 174 24.84 17.93 19.89
C ALA A 174 26.29 17.54 20.27
N VAL A 175 26.99 16.80 19.41
CA VAL A 175 28.40 16.41 19.61
C VAL A 175 29.33 17.62 19.50
N SER A 176 29.00 18.60 18.67
CA SER A 176 29.82 19.82 18.50
C SER A 176 29.66 20.79 19.68
N GLN A 177 28.62 20.63 20.49
CA GLN A 177 28.32 21.45 21.67
C GLN A 177 28.69 20.77 23.00
N SER A 178 29.10 19.49 22.98
CA SER A 178 29.57 18.70 24.13
C SER A 178 31.09 18.69 24.26
#